data_AF-A0A954G8E0-F1
#
_entry.id   AF-A0A954G8E0-F1
#
_cell.length_a   1.000
_cell.length_b   1.000
_cell.length_c   1.000
_cell.angle_alpha   90.00
_cell.angle_beta   90.00
_cell.angle_gamma   90.00
#
_symmetry.space_group_name_H-M   'P 1'
#
loop_
_entity.id
_entity.type
_entity.pdbx_description
1 polymer ?
#
loop_
_entity_poly.entity_id
_entity_poly.type
_entity_poly.pdbx_seq_one_letter_code
_entity_poly.pdbx_strand_id
1 'polypeptide(L)'
;MASPLELFRKKQKVLMVPLTILAMFAFIVMDQLTPNQFPPILGMLVFGVLFWFLGKDRGKGTLFAVIGIVIGFFLGYAYMPRQGAAMVVTTTAGDIDQMEFQQLVKNRQIANQFVIRTYYESLPEEERDRAQPPRGALFGFGRDTEDDIILEFLFRKEAGKMHLVVSDDAVSQYISRYTSNKLSRTAFQKACQSVGVTEGQIYDILRDQLQARLAFQLLVPS
;
A
#
# COMPACT_ATOMS: atom_id res chain seq x y z
N MET A 1 -35.42 -9.52 -36.21
CA MET A 1 -34.31 -9.08 -35.35
C MET A 1 -33.13 -8.80 -36.26
N ALA A 2 -32.76 -7.52 -36.47
CA ALA A 2 -31.64 -7.19 -37.35
C ALA A 2 -30.35 -7.73 -36.72
N SER A 3 -29.64 -8.59 -37.45
CA SER A 3 -28.39 -9.17 -36.95
C SER A 3 -27.34 -8.06 -36.78
N PRO A 4 -26.54 -8.05 -35.69
CA PRO A 4 -25.45 -7.08 -35.50
C PRO A 4 -24.51 -7.02 -36.71
N LEU A 5 -24.38 -8.12 -37.45
CA LEU A 5 -23.54 -8.25 -38.65
C LEU A 5 -24.11 -7.51 -39.88
N GLU A 6 -25.42 -7.25 -39.95
CA GLU A 6 -26.02 -6.47 -41.05
C GLU A 6 -25.62 -4.99 -40.98
N LEU A 7 -25.49 -4.44 -39.77
CA LEU A 7 -24.98 -3.08 -39.55
C LEU A 7 -23.52 -2.96 -40.00
N PHE A 8 -22.68 -3.94 -39.66
CA PHE A 8 -21.30 -4.00 -40.11
C PHE A 8 -21.20 -4.08 -41.64
N ARG A 9 -22.03 -4.90 -42.28
CA ARG A 9 -22.02 -5.01 -43.76
C ARG A 9 -22.49 -3.73 -44.44
N LYS A 10 -23.47 -3.03 -43.86
CA LYS A 10 -24.04 -1.79 -44.43
C LYS A 10 -23.15 -0.56 -44.25
N LYS A 11 -22.32 -0.52 -43.20
CA LYS A 11 -21.44 0.62 -42.86
C LYS A 11 -19.95 0.24 -42.82
N GLN A 12 -19.58 -0.84 -43.50
CA GLN A 12 -18.24 -1.45 -43.45
C GLN A 12 -17.09 -0.44 -43.62
N LYS A 13 -17.15 0.43 -44.62
CA LYS A 13 -16.10 1.44 -44.87
C LYS A 13 -15.94 2.45 -43.74
N VAL A 14 -17.03 2.82 -43.07
CA VAL A 14 -17.03 3.82 -42.00
C VAL A 14 -16.59 3.21 -40.67
N LEU A 15 -16.92 1.94 -40.43
CA LEU A 15 -16.53 1.22 -39.20
C LEU A 15 -15.09 0.69 -39.24
N MET A 16 -14.49 0.50 -40.43
CA MET A 16 -13.09 0.10 -40.58
C MET A 16 -12.12 1.10 -39.95
N VAL A 17 -12.32 2.40 -40.18
CA VAL A 17 -11.43 3.49 -39.72
C VAL A 17 -11.28 3.55 -38.19
N PRO A 18 -12.36 3.59 -37.39
CA PRO A 18 -12.18 3.60 -35.94
C PRO A 18 -11.62 2.29 -35.40
N LEU A 19 -11.91 1.16 -36.05
CA LEU A 19 -11.45 -0.15 -35.62
C LEU A 19 -9.95 -0.32 -35.88
N THR A 20 -9.42 0.24 -36.97
CA THR A 20 -7.97 0.30 -37.20
C THR A 20 -7.27 1.24 -36.22
N ILE A 21 -7.84 2.39 -35.88
CA ILE A 21 -7.28 3.30 -34.86
C ILE A 21 -7.23 2.60 -33.49
N LEU A 22 -8.30 1.90 -33.11
CA LEU A 22 -8.39 1.18 -31.85
C LEU A 22 -7.40 -0.01 -31.81
N ALA A 23 -7.20 -0.69 -32.95
CA ALA A 23 -6.18 -1.73 -33.09
C ALA A 23 -4.75 -1.18 -33.00
N MET A 24 -4.45 -0.07 -33.67
CA MET A 24 -3.14 0.59 -33.56
C MET A 24 -2.84 1.01 -32.11
N PHE A 25 -3.86 1.55 -31.42
CA PHE A 25 -3.74 1.91 -30.02
C PHE A 25 -3.48 0.69 -29.12
N ALA A 26 -4.23 -0.40 -29.33
CA ALA A 26 -4.09 -1.63 -28.55
C ALA A 26 -2.69 -2.27 -28.68
N PHE A 27 -2.06 -2.19 -29.86
CA PHE A 27 -0.74 -2.81 -30.07
C PHE A 27 0.45 -1.90 -29.73
N ILE A 28 0.34 -0.58 -29.91
CA ILE A 28 1.47 0.34 -29.74
C ILE A 28 1.49 0.97 -28.34
N VAL A 29 0.31 1.36 -27.85
CA VAL A 29 0.20 2.22 -26.67
C VAL A 29 -0.13 1.41 -25.42
N MET A 30 -0.86 0.30 -25.55
CA MET A 30 -1.27 -0.51 -24.40
C MET A 30 -0.09 -1.04 -23.58
N ASP A 31 1.02 -1.39 -24.23
CA ASP A 31 2.24 -1.88 -23.56
C ASP A 31 3.02 -0.77 -22.81
N GLN A 32 2.79 0.50 -23.17
CA GLN A 32 3.43 1.66 -22.53
C GLN A 32 2.58 2.29 -21.43
N LEU A 33 1.33 1.84 -21.26
CA LEU A 33 0.40 2.42 -20.29
C LEU A 33 0.49 1.69 -18.96
N THR A 34 0.56 2.48 -17.88
CA THR A 34 0.34 1.92 -16.55
C THR A 34 -1.11 1.43 -16.41
N PRO A 35 -1.38 0.38 -15.61
CA PRO A 35 -2.73 -0.15 -15.42
C PRO A 35 -3.77 0.92 -14.99
N ASN A 36 -3.30 1.99 -14.35
CA ASN A 36 -4.11 3.11 -13.88
C ASN A 36 -4.50 4.07 -15.03
N GLN A 37 -3.66 4.20 -16.05
CA GLN A 37 -3.92 5.11 -17.17
C GLN A 37 -4.82 4.46 -18.24
N PHE A 38 -4.99 3.14 -18.21
CA PHE A 38 -5.74 2.40 -19.23
C PHE A 38 -7.25 2.75 -19.27
N PRO A 39 -8.03 2.72 -18.18
CA PRO A 39 -9.47 2.98 -18.20
C PRO A 39 -9.88 4.37 -18.75
N PRO A 40 -9.27 5.50 -18.34
CA PRO A 40 -9.66 6.81 -18.86
C PRO A 40 -9.32 6.99 -20.35
N ILE A 41 -8.18 6.46 -20.82
CA ILE A 41 -7.79 6.60 -22.23
C ILE A 41 -8.65 5.71 -23.13
N LEU A 42 -8.95 4.48 -22.70
CA LEU A 42 -9.89 3.61 -23.39
C LEU A 42 -11.28 4.26 -23.49
N GLY A 43 -11.75 4.86 -22.38
CA GLY A 43 -13.00 5.61 -22.34
C GLY A 43 -13.04 6.74 -23.36
N MET A 44 -12.00 7.58 -23.42
CA MET A 44 -11.88 8.65 -24.41
C MET A 44 -12.00 8.15 -25.85
N LEU A 45 -11.32 7.04 -26.19
CA LEU A 45 -11.30 6.49 -27.54
C LEU A 45 -12.64 5.88 -27.94
N VAL A 46 -13.22 5.06 -27.07
CA VAL A 46 -14.49 4.38 -27.35
C VAL A 46 -15.64 5.38 -27.45
N PHE A 47 -15.78 6.27 -26.47
CA PHE A 47 -16.86 7.26 -26.47
C PHE A 47 -16.65 8.35 -27.51
N GLY A 48 -15.41 8.76 -27.79
CA GLY A 48 -15.09 9.70 -28.86
C GLY A 48 -15.49 9.18 -30.24
N VAL A 49 -15.16 7.92 -30.56
CA VAL A 49 -15.57 7.26 -31.80
C VAL A 49 -17.09 7.07 -31.87
N LEU A 50 -17.70 6.64 -30.77
CA LEU A 50 -19.13 6.37 -30.71
C LEU A 50 -19.93 7.67 -30.95
N PHE A 51 -19.59 8.75 -30.26
CA PHE A 51 -20.27 10.02 -30.43
C PHE A 51 -19.97 10.68 -31.78
N TRP A 52 -18.76 10.51 -32.33
CA TRP A 52 -18.47 10.94 -33.71
C TRP A 52 -19.42 10.29 -34.72
N PHE A 53 -19.65 8.97 -34.57
CA PHE A 53 -20.57 8.22 -35.42
C PHE A 53 -22.02 8.72 -35.30
N LEU A 54 -22.49 9.02 -34.08
CA LEU A 54 -23.81 9.63 -33.85
C LEU A 54 -23.94 11.06 -34.43
N GLY A 55 -22.87 11.85 -34.39
CA GLY A 55 -22.86 13.24 -34.87
C GLY A 55 -22.67 13.38 -36.38
N LYS A 56 -22.21 12.32 -37.06
CA LYS A 56 -21.87 12.33 -38.50
C LYS A 56 -23.08 12.67 -39.38
N ASP A 57 -24.26 12.15 -39.05
CA ASP A 57 -25.47 12.35 -39.87
C ASP A 57 -26.07 13.77 -39.70
N ARG A 58 -25.61 14.54 -38.69
CA ARG A 58 -26.01 15.93 -38.45
C ARG A 58 -24.96 16.96 -38.89
N GLY A 59 -23.89 16.54 -39.57
CA GLY A 59 -22.79 17.42 -40.02
C GLY A 59 -21.92 17.99 -38.89
N LYS A 60 -22.14 17.59 -37.63
CA LYS A 60 -21.43 18.07 -36.43
C LYS A 60 -20.57 16.98 -35.79
N GLY A 61 -20.09 16.02 -36.57
CA GLY A 61 -19.36 14.84 -36.07
C GLY A 61 -18.20 15.20 -35.15
N THR A 62 -17.41 16.22 -35.48
CA THR A 62 -16.28 16.70 -34.67
C THR A 62 -16.71 17.21 -33.29
N LEU A 63 -17.80 17.97 -33.20
CA LEU A 63 -18.32 18.49 -31.94
C LEU A 63 -18.79 17.35 -31.02
N PHE A 64 -19.51 16.37 -31.58
CA PHE A 64 -19.94 15.21 -30.81
C PHE A 64 -18.75 14.34 -30.39
N ALA A 65 -17.71 14.20 -31.22
CA ALA A 65 -16.49 13.48 -30.85
C ALA A 65 -15.81 14.09 -29.61
N VAL A 66 -15.69 15.42 -29.56
CA VAL A 66 -15.12 16.13 -28.40
C VAL A 66 -15.94 15.88 -27.14
N ILE A 67 -17.27 15.93 -27.24
CA ILE A 67 -18.18 15.63 -26.11
C ILE A 67 -17.99 14.17 -25.65
N GLY A 68 -17.91 13.24 -26.60
CA GLY A 68 -17.65 11.83 -26.31
C GLY A 68 -16.33 11.59 -25.59
N ILE A 69 -15.26 12.28 -26.00
CA ILE A 69 -13.94 12.19 -25.33
C ILE A 69 -14.04 12.65 -23.87
N VAL A 70 -14.67 13.80 -23.61
CA VAL A 70 -14.80 14.34 -22.25
C VAL A 70 -15.63 13.42 -21.35
N ILE A 71 -16.75 12.91 -21.86
CA ILE A 71 -17.59 11.95 -21.14
C ILE A 71 -16.84 10.64 -20.90
N GLY A 72 -16.15 10.13 -21.91
CA GLY A 72 -15.36 8.91 -21.83
C GLY A 72 -14.23 9.00 -20.81
N PHE A 73 -13.57 10.16 -20.72
CA PHE A 73 -12.57 10.42 -19.70
C PHE A 73 -13.16 10.38 -18.29
N PHE A 74 -14.26 11.12 -18.06
CA PHE A 74 -14.90 11.19 -16.75
C PHE A 74 -15.44 9.82 -16.30
N LEU A 75 -16.07 9.08 -17.21
CA LEU A 75 -16.55 7.73 -16.91
C LEU A 75 -15.38 6.76 -16.67
N GLY A 76 -14.35 6.79 -17.51
CA GLY A 76 -13.17 5.94 -17.32
C GLY A 76 -12.41 6.26 -16.03
N TYR A 77 -12.42 7.53 -15.59
CA TYR A 77 -11.87 7.95 -14.30
C TYR A 77 -12.76 7.52 -13.13
N ALA A 78 -14.07 7.69 -13.22
CA ALA A 78 -15.01 7.33 -12.16
C ALA A 78 -15.13 5.81 -11.94
N TYR A 79 -14.99 5.03 -13.02
CA TYR A 79 -15.00 3.56 -13.01
C TYR A 79 -13.58 2.96 -13.08
N MET A 80 -12.55 3.76 -12.78
CA MET A 80 -11.23 3.22 -12.52
C MET A 80 -11.38 2.13 -11.45
N PRO A 81 -11.02 0.87 -11.74
CA PRO A 81 -11.01 -0.15 -10.71
C PRO A 81 -10.07 0.36 -9.64
N ARG A 82 -10.62 0.75 -8.48
CA ARG A 82 -9.84 0.85 -7.26
C ARG A 82 -9.27 -0.54 -7.10
N GLN A 83 -8.00 -0.72 -7.46
CA GLN A 83 -7.34 -2.02 -7.45
C GLN A 83 -7.69 -2.66 -6.11
N GLY A 84 -8.54 -3.69 -6.17
CA GLY A 84 -8.88 -4.50 -5.02
C GLY A 84 -7.55 -5.04 -4.53
N ALA A 85 -7.24 -4.67 -3.30
CA ALA A 85 -6.05 -5.01 -2.55
C ALA A 85 -5.53 -6.40 -2.97
N ALA A 86 -4.42 -6.46 -3.70
CA ALA A 86 -3.83 -7.73 -4.07
C ALA A 86 -3.54 -8.47 -2.76
N MET A 87 -4.22 -9.59 -2.54
CA MET A 87 -4.08 -10.36 -1.31
C MET A 87 -2.68 -10.96 -1.28
N VAL A 88 -1.88 -10.63 -0.26
CA VAL A 88 -0.53 -11.20 -0.09
C VAL A 88 -0.63 -12.53 0.64
N VAL A 89 -1.54 -12.65 1.62
CA VAL A 89 -1.77 -13.91 2.33
C VAL A 89 -3.24 -14.04 2.74
N THR A 90 -3.81 -15.23 2.54
CA THR A 90 -5.08 -15.65 3.16
C THR A 90 -4.77 -16.56 4.34
N THR A 91 -5.14 -16.17 5.56
CA THR A 91 -4.91 -16.98 6.77
C THR A 91 -6.21 -17.21 7.54
N THR A 92 -6.25 -18.26 8.36
CA THR A 92 -7.39 -18.57 9.24
C THR A 92 -7.71 -17.43 10.23
N ALA A 93 -6.74 -16.53 10.51
CA ALA A 93 -6.91 -15.39 11.41
C ALA A 93 -7.28 -14.08 10.70
N GLY A 94 -7.35 -14.10 9.36
CA GLY A 94 -7.65 -12.94 8.54
C GLY A 94 -6.83 -12.89 7.26
N ASP A 95 -7.33 -12.08 6.35
CA ASP A 95 -6.78 -11.81 5.03
C ASP A 95 -5.89 -10.57 5.12
N ILE A 96 -4.62 -10.66 4.67
CA ILE A 96 -3.68 -9.53 4.63
C ILE A 96 -3.50 -9.10 3.18
N ASP A 97 -3.86 -7.86 2.89
CA ASP A 97 -3.61 -7.28 1.57
C ASP A 97 -2.18 -6.72 1.42
N GLN A 98 -1.78 -6.41 0.19
CA GLN A 98 -0.44 -5.92 -0.10
C GLN A 98 -0.13 -4.57 0.56
N MET A 99 -1.11 -3.68 0.70
CA MET A 99 -0.88 -2.40 1.37
C MET A 99 -0.67 -2.62 2.87
N GLU A 100 -1.49 -3.47 3.50
CA GLU A 100 -1.38 -3.82 4.90
C GLU A 100 -0.06 -4.55 5.20
N PHE A 101 0.33 -5.51 4.36
CA PHE A 101 1.61 -6.20 4.48
C PHE A 101 2.79 -5.22 4.40
N GLN A 102 2.80 -4.33 3.40
CA GLN A 102 3.85 -3.32 3.25
C GLN A 102 3.87 -2.35 4.45
N GLN A 103 2.71 -2.04 5.02
CA GLN A 103 2.62 -1.22 6.22
C GLN A 103 3.21 -1.94 7.45
N LEU A 104 2.98 -3.24 7.61
CA LEU A 104 3.58 -4.03 8.68
C LEU A 104 5.11 -4.07 8.56
N VAL A 105 5.62 -4.36 7.35
CA VAL A 105 7.06 -4.32 7.05
C VAL A 105 7.65 -2.96 7.43
N LYS A 106 7.02 -1.87 6.96
CA LYS A 106 7.45 -0.50 7.25
C LYS A 106 7.45 -0.19 8.75
N ASN A 107 6.38 -0.55 9.45
CA ASN A 107 6.26 -0.32 10.89
C ASN A 107 7.34 -1.07 11.68
N ARG A 108 7.61 -2.33 11.33
CA ARG A 108 8.69 -3.12 11.95
C ARG A 108 10.06 -2.49 11.72
N GLN A 109 10.34 -2.04 10.50
CA GLN A 109 11.59 -1.34 10.17
C GLN A 109 11.77 -0.07 10.99
N ILE A 110 10.72 0.76 11.08
CA ILE A 110 10.72 1.99 11.90
C ILE A 110 10.99 1.65 13.36
N ALA A 111 10.29 0.66 13.92
CA ALA A 111 10.45 0.24 15.31
C ALA A 111 11.90 -0.21 15.60
N ASN A 112 12.46 -1.07 14.74
CA ASN A 112 13.82 -1.56 14.90
C ASN A 112 14.87 -0.47 14.76
N GLN A 113 14.74 0.39 13.75
CA GLN A 113 15.64 1.51 13.55
C GLN A 113 15.58 2.49 14.72
N PHE A 114 14.38 2.74 15.24
CA PHE A 114 14.18 3.60 16.41
C PHE A 114 14.85 3.03 17.67
N VAL A 115 14.68 1.73 17.95
CA VAL A 115 15.33 1.06 19.10
C VAL A 115 16.85 1.12 18.98
N ILE A 116 17.40 0.87 17.80
CA ILE A 116 18.85 0.98 17.55
C ILE A 116 19.32 2.41 17.79
N ARG A 117 18.61 3.40 17.26
CA ARG A 117 19.01 4.81 17.37
C ARG A 117 18.97 5.30 18.81
N THR A 118 17.89 5.01 19.51
CA THR A 118 17.73 5.41 20.92
C THR A 118 18.76 4.72 21.82
N TYR A 119 19.11 3.46 21.53
CA TYR A 119 20.20 2.77 22.21
C TYR A 119 21.53 3.53 22.06
N TYR A 120 21.97 3.83 20.83
CA TYR A 120 23.24 4.52 20.61
C TYR A 120 23.27 5.95 21.16
N GLU A 121 22.17 6.70 21.05
CA GLU A 121 22.09 8.07 21.58
C GLU A 121 22.07 8.07 23.12
N SER A 122 21.69 6.97 23.78
CA SER A 122 21.75 6.83 25.24
C SER A 122 23.16 6.53 25.79
N LEU A 123 24.11 6.19 24.92
CA LEU A 123 25.48 5.84 25.29
C LEU A 123 26.44 7.04 25.17
N PRO A 124 27.47 7.12 26.05
CA PRO A 124 28.59 8.04 25.88
C PRO A 124 29.33 7.79 24.57
N GLU A 125 29.94 8.83 23.98
CA GLU A 125 30.61 8.70 22.67
C GLU A 125 31.71 7.65 22.66
N GLU A 126 32.45 7.51 23.77
CA GLU A 126 33.53 6.53 23.95
C GLU A 126 33.05 5.07 23.89
N GLU A 127 31.79 4.80 24.22
CA GLU A 127 31.22 3.45 24.24
C GLU A 127 30.52 3.09 22.92
N ARG A 128 30.17 4.08 22.08
CA ARG A 128 29.38 3.87 20.85
C ARG A 128 30.07 2.96 19.84
N ASP A 129 31.38 3.11 19.67
CA ASP A 129 32.15 2.38 18.67
C ASP A 129 32.24 0.87 18.96
N ARG A 130 32.04 0.46 20.21
CA ARG A 130 32.05 -0.94 20.64
C ARG A 130 30.67 -1.46 21.01
N ALA A 131 29.65 -0.59 20.99
CA ALA A 131 28.32 -0.94 21.40
C ALA A 131 27.58 -1.72 20.31
N GLN A 132 27.05 -2.88 20.68
CA GLN A 132 26.06 -3.61 19.89
C GLN A 132 24.70 -3.54 20.57
N PRO A 133 23.61 -3.44 19.80
CA PRO A 133 22.27 -3.52 20.35
C PRO A 133 22.09 -4.85 21.10
N PRO A 134 21.51 -4.83 22.31
CA PRO A 134 21.32 -6.05 23.09
C PRO A 134 20.42 -7.05 22.35
N ARG A 135 20.75 -8.35 22.47
CA ARG A 135 19.97 -9.44 21.85
C ARG A 135 18.53 -9.40 22.34
N GLY A 136 17.58 -9.45 21.41
CA GLY A 136 16.15 -9.37 21.70
C GLY A 136 15.63 -7.95 21.97
N ALA A 137 16.44 -6.91 21.77
CA ALA A 137 15.95 -5.53 21.66
C ALA A 137 15.15 -5.35 20.37
N LEU A 138 15.65 -5.90 19.26
CA LEU A 138 14.97 -5.82 17.98
C LEU A 138 13.67 -6.64 18.02
N PHE A 139 12.67 -6.07 17.37
CA PHE A 139 11.40 -6.65 17.06
C PHE A 139 11.56 -7.66 15.90
N GLY A 140 11.01 -8.85 16.12
CA GLY A 140 11.02 -9.99 15.20
C GLY A 140 11.04 -11.30 15.98
N PHE A 141 10.81 -12.42 15.29
CA PHE A 141 10.80 -13.76 15.89
C PHE A 141 11.92 -14.67 15.35
N GLY A 142 12.93 -14.09 14.72
CA GLY A 142 14.15 -14.79 14.29
C GLY A 142 13.99 -15.66 13.04
N ARG A 143 12.99 -15.38 12.22
CA ARG A 143 12.73 -16.04 10.93
C ARG A 143 13.03 -15.12 9.73
N ASP A 144 12.92 -15.67 8.52
CA ASP A 144 12.95 -14.92 7.25
C ASP A 144 11.92 -13.78 7.25
N THR A 145 12.19 -12.74 6.47
CA THR A 145 11.52 -11.43 6.59
C THR A 145 10.02 -11.43 6.33
N GLU A 146 9.48 -12.32 5.52
CA GLU A 146 8.05 -12.33 5.16
C GLU A 146 7.21 -13.13 6.17
N ASP A 147 7.61 -14.38 6.44
CA ASP A 147 6.95 -15.24 7.44
C ASP A 147 6.94 -14.59 8.84
N ASP A 148 8.01 -13.87 9.20
CA ASP A 148 8.09 -13.17 10.48
C ASP A 148 7.05 -12.04 10.62
N ILE A 149 6.75 -11.36 9.51
CA ILE A 149 5.76 -10.28 9.43
C ILE A 149 4.34 -10.85 9.45
N ILE A 150 4.10 -11.97 8.76
CA ILE A 150 2.82 -12.67 8.83
C ILE A 150 2.58 -13.16 10.25
N LEU A 151 3.59 -13.73 10.89
CA LEU A 151 3.49 -14.21 12.26
C LEU A 151 3.21 -13.08 13.25
N GLU A 152 3.81 -11.91 13.05
CA GLU A 152 3.48 -10.69 13.80
C GLU A 152 2.00 -10.33 13.69
N PHE A 153 1.47 -10.32 12.47
CA PHE A 153 0.06 -10.05 12.22
C PHE A 153 -0.83 -11.05 12.96
N LEU A 154 -0.51 -12.35 12.87
CA LEU A 154 -1.26 -13.40 13.55
C LEU A 154 -1.27 -13.20 15.07
N PHE A 155 -0.11 -12.92 15.67
CA PHE A 155 -0.03 -12.67 17.11
C PHE A 155 -0.74 -11.39 17.53
N ARG A 156 -0.71 -10.34 16.71
CA ARG A 156 -1.46 -9.11 16.97
C ARG A 156 -2.97 -9.36 16.93
N LYS A 157 -3.46 -10.14 15.98
CA LYS A 157 -4.88 -10.56 15.92
C LYS A 157 -5.26 -11.37 17.15
N GLU A 158 -4.40 -12.31 17.55
CA GLU A 158 -4.64 -13.13 18.73
C GLU A 158 -4.61 -12.30 20.03
N ALA A 159 -3.70 -11.32 20.12
CA ALA A 159 -3.66 -10.39 21.23
C ALA A 159 -4.96 -9.59 21.39
N GLY A 160 -5.56 -9.18 20.26
CA GLY A 160 -6.87 -8.54 20.24
C GLY A 160 -7.98 -9.44 20.78
N LYS A 161 -7.98 -10.73 20.42
CA LYS A 161 -8.94 -11.72 20.96
C LYS A 161 -8.75 -11.96 22.45
N MET A 162 -7.49 -11.96 22.91
CA MET A 162 -7.15 -12.09 24.33
C MET A 162 -7.32 -10.79 25.13
N HIS A 163 -7.82 -9.71 24.49
CA HIS A 163 -7.97 -8.39 25.11
C HIS A 163 -6.69 -7.85 25.75
N LEU A 164 -5.53 -8.17 25.18
CA LEU A 164 -4.24 -7.68 25.64
C LEU A 164 -4.07 -6.24 25.19
N VAL A 165 -4.00 -5.31 26.15
CA VAL A 165 -3.79 -3.89 25.91
C VAL A 165 -2.42 -3.50 26.43
N VAL A 166 -1.59 -2.90 25.57
CA VAL A 166 -0.29 -2.34 25.95
C VAL A 166 -0.49 -0.85 26.24
N SER A 167 -0.21 -0.43 27.47
CA SER A 167 -0.29 0.97 27.87
C SER A 167 0.92 1.77 27.38
N ASP A 168 0.78 3.10 27.34
CA ASP A 168 1.91 3.99 27.01
C ASP A 168 3.05 3.84 28.02
N ASP A 169 2.72 3.60 29.28
CA ASP A 169 3.70 3.33 30.33
C ASP A 169 4.52 2.07 30.01
N ALA A 170 3.91 1.01 29.48
CA ALA A 170 4.64 -0.19 29.06
C ALA A 170 5.60 0.09 27.90
N VAL A 171 5.22 0.97 26.96
CA VAL A 171 6.11 1.43 25.88
C VAL A 171 7.27 2.24 26.45
N SER A 172 7.01 3.17 27.36
CA SER A 172 8.04 3.97 28.03
C SER A 172 9.01 3.08 28.81
N GLN A 173 8.49 2.12 29.59
CA GLN A 173 9.30 1.15 30.32
C GLN A 173 10.18 0.29 29.40
N TYR A 174 9.64 -0.13 28.25
CA TYR A 174 10.42 -0.85 27.25
C TYR A 174 11.60 0.00 26.74
N ILE A 175 11.35 1.25 26.33
CA ILE A 175 12.41 2.17 25.86
C ILE A 175 13.45 2.40 26.97
N SER A 176 12.99 2.66 28.19
CA SER A 176 13.81 2.85 29.38
C SER A 176 14.73 1.66 29.67
N ARG A 177 14.22 0.44 29.53
CA ARG A 177 14.99 -0.80 29.76
C ARG A 177 16.19 -0.91 28.80
N TYR A 178 15.99 -0.59 27.52
CA TYR A 178 17.05 -0.72 26.52
C TYR A 178 18.01 0.48 26.49
N THR A 179 17.55 1.64 26.92
CA THR A 179 18.37 2.87 27.01
C THR A 179 18.98 3.07 28.41
N SER A 180 18.80 2.11 29.33
CA SER A 180 19.24 2.20 30.72
C SER A 180 18.80 3.50 31.43
N ASN A 181 17.61 4.03 31.10
CA ASN A 181 17.11 5.34 31.55
C ASN A 181 18.01 6.56 31.21
N LYS A 182 18.95 6.42 30.27
CA LYS A 182 19.88 7.49 29.87
C LYS A 182 19.40 8.30 28.66
N LEU A 183 18.23 7.98 28.11
CA LEU A 183 17.71 8.67 26.94
C LEU A 183 17.15 10.05 27.32
N SER A 184 17.79 11.11 26.80
CA SER A 184 17.27 12.47 26.94
C SER A 184 16.09 12.73 25.99
N ARG A 185 15.25 13.71 26.32
CA ARG A 185 14.13 14.12 25.44
C ARG A 185 14.60 14.59 24.06
N THR A 186 15.74 15.27 24.02
CA THR A 186 16.35 15.73 22.76
C THR A 186 16.85 14.56 21.91
N ALA A 187 17.46 13.55 22.52
CA ALA A 187 17.87 12.32 21.85
C ALA A 187 16.67 11.53 21.31
N PHE A 188 15.59 11.44 22.09
CA PHE A 188 14.33 10.82 21.66
C PHE A 188 13.74 11.52 20.43
N GLN A 189 13.68 12.86 20.44
CA GLN A 189 13.18 13.64 19.30
C GLN A 189 14.04 13.46 18.05
N LYS A 190 15.36 13.47 18.22
CA LYS A 190 16.31 13.22 17.13
C LYS A 190 16.14 11.81 16.54
N ALA A 191 15.86 10.81 17.37
CA ALA A 191 15.56 9.46 16.91
C ALA A 191 14.26 9.42 16.10
N CYS A 192 13.18 10.06 16.58
CA CYS A 192 11.91 10.16 15.85
C CYS A 192 12.08 10.84 14.48
N GLN A 193 12.81 11.96 14.43
CA GLN A 193 13.11 12.67 13.18
C GLN A 193 13.92 11.80 12.21
N SER A 194 14.89 11.04 12.71
CA SER A 194 15.74 10.18 11.87
C SER A 194 15.00 9.04 11.18
N VAL A 195 13.88 8.59 11.76
CA VAL A 195 13.02 7.54 11.18
C VAL A 195 11.78 8.11 10.49
N GLY A 196 11.63 9.44 10.44
CA GLY A 196 10.57 10.13 9.71
C GLY A 196 9.18 10.02 10.33
N VAL A 197 9.07 9.89 11.67
CA VAL A 197 7.79 9.77 12.37
C VAL A 197 7.68 10.77 13.53
N THR A 198 6.44 11.02 13.95
CA THR A 198 6.15 11.82 15.15
C THR A 198 6.27 11.00 16.44
N GLU A 199 6.35 11.68 17.59
CA GLU A 199 6.41 11.02 18.90
C GLU A 199 5.17 10.12 19.13
N GLY A 200 3.96 10.59 18.81
CA GLY A 200 2.74 9.77 18.95
C GLY A 200 2.76 8.53 18.04
N GLN A 201 3.17 8.70 16.79
CA GLN A 201 3.25 7.58 15.84
C GLN A 201 4.25 6.51 16.27
N ILE A 202 5.41 6.87 16.83
CA ILE A 202 6.34 5.86 17.31
C ILE A 202 5.79 5.11 18.51
N TYR A 203 5.05 5.77 19.41
CA TYR A 203 4.38 5.10 20.52
C TYR A 203 3.34 4.11 20.01
N ASP A 204 2.53 4.48 19.03
CA ASP A 204 1.54 3.59 18.42
C ASP A 204 2.21 2.37 17.76
N ILE A 205 3.26 2.61 16.97
CA ILE A 205 4.03 1.53 16.31
C ILE A 205 4.62 0.59 17.36
N LEU A 206 5.31 1.11 18.37
CA LEU A 206 5.92 0.28 19.42
C LEU A 206 4.86 -0.47 20.23
N ARG A 207 3.70 0.13 20.49
CA ARG A 207 2.57 -0.52 21.17
C ARG A 207 2.11 -1.76 20.40
N ASP A 208 1.91 -1.62 19.09
CA ASP A 208 1.52 -2.74 18.21
C ASP A 208 2.55 -3.87 18.24
N GLN A 209 3.84 -3.51 18.17
CA GLN A 209 4.94 -4.47 18.20
C GLN A 209 5.04 -5.21 19.53
N LEU A 210 4.89 -4.49 20.64
CA LEU A 210 4.89 -5.07 21.99
C LEU A 210 3.69 -5.98 22.22
N GLN A 211 2.53 -5.62 21.67
CA GLN A 211 1.33 -6.43 21.79
C GLN A 211 1.51 -7.78 21.09
N ALA A 212 2.04 -7.80 19.87
CA ALA A 212 2.37 -9.04 19.16
C ALA A 212 3.40 -9.88 19.91
N ARG A 213 4.45 -9.25 20.46
CA ARG A 213 5.48 -9.94 21.26
C ARG A 213 4.92 -10.55 22.55
N LEU A 214 4.03 -9.84 23.24
CA LEU A 214 3.42 -10.31 24.47
C LEU A 214 2.50 -11.51 24.19
N ALA A 215 1.71 -11.46 23.12
CA ALA A 215 0.92 -12.62 22.69
C ALA A 215 1.80 -13.82 22.34
N PHE A 216 2.91 -13.62 21.62
CA PHE A 216 3.87 -14.69 21.35
C PHE A 216 4.40 -15.34 22.63
N GLN A 217 4.78 -14.54 23.63
CA GLN A 217 5.29 -15.05 24.92
C GLN A 217 4.25 -15.85 25.70
N LEU A 218 2.97 -15.49 25.61
CA LEU A 218 1.89 -16.21 26.28
C LEU A 218 1.50 -17.49 25.55
N LEU A 219 1.53 -17.50 24.23
CA LEU A 219 1.08 -18.62 23.39
C LEU A 219 2.19 -19.65 23.12
N VAL A 220 3.44 -19.22 23.17
CA VAL A 220 4.62 -20.08 23.04
C VAL A 220 5.46 -19.95 24.31
N PRO A 221 4.97 -20.48 25.44
CA PRO A 221 5.75 -20.48 26.68
C PRO A 221 6.99 -21.37 26.52
N SER A 222 8.13 -20.86 26.99
CA SER A 222 9.40 -21.58 27.08
C SER A 222 9.39 -22.68 28.13
#